data_AF-A0A1Q7I0W3-F1
#
_entry.id   AF-A0A1Q7I0W3-F1
#
_cell.length_a   1.000
_cell.length_b   1.000
_cell.length_c   1.000
_cell.angle_alpha   90.00
_cell.angle_beta   90.00
_cell.angle_gamma   90.00
#
_symmetry.space_group_name_H-M   'P 1'
#
loop_
_entity.id
_entity.type
_entity.pdbx_description
1 polymer ?
#
loop_
_entity_poly.entity_id
_entity_poly.type
_entity_poly.pdbx_seq_one_letter_code
_entity_poly.pdbx_strand_id
1 'polypeptide(L)'
;MVMKLPHGDSVGIRELKGRLSAYVDRVRLGESITVTDRGEPVARLVPAAMPEVLVRLAQEGRATLPQRWPPDLGVPRVRLRGRKTAAELVIADRQSRDDAILRAGSSNRSRKRR
;
A
#
# COMPACT_ATOMS: atom_id res chain seq x y z
N MET A 1 0.44 11.65 -16.93
CA MET A 1 0.63 10.42 -16.12
C MET A 1 -0.16 10.62 -14.82
N VAL A 2 -1.41 10.15 -14.77
CA VAL A 2 -2.30 10.41 -13.63
C VAL A 2 -2.01 9.37 -12.55
N MET A 3 -1.40 9.80 -11.44
CA MET A 3 -1.19 8.97 -10.27
C MET A 3 -2.55 8.71 -9.61
N LYS A 4 -3.13 7.55 -9.90
CA LYS A 4 -4.35 7.05 -9.25
C LYS A 4 -4.04 6.80 -7.77
N LEU A 5 -4.29 7.80 -6.93
CA LEU A 5 -4.20 7.64 -5.48
C LEU A 5 -5.38 6.79 -4.98
N PRO A 6 -5.15 5.87 -4.02
CA PRO A 6 -6.15 4.93 -3.54
C PRO A 6 -7.39 5.67 -3.00
N HIS A 7 -8.57 5.22 -3.39
CA HIS A 7 -9.84 5.85 -3.06
C HIS A 7 -10.23 5.49 -1.62
N GLY A 8 -9.71 6.22 -0.64
CA GLY A 8 -10.49 6.51 0.56
C GLY A 8 -11.51 7.59 0.22
N ASP A 9 -12.64 7.62 0.92
CA ASP A 9 -13.75 8.55 0.69
C ASP A 9 -13.25 9.96 0.35
N SER A 10 -13.73 10.49 -0.77
CA SER A 10 -13.42 11.85 -1.20
C SER A 10 -14.52 12.80 -0.74
N VAL A 11 -14.13 13.97 -0.25
CA VAL A 11 -15.04 15.03 0.22
C VAL A 11 -14.70 16.34 -0.46
N GLY A 12 -15.72 17.07 -0.91
CA GLY A 12 -15.52 18.42 -1.46
C GLY A 12 -15.16 19.43 -0.37
N ILE A 13 -14.35 20.43 -0.69
CA ILE A 13 -13.89 21.45 0.28
C ILE A 13 -15.06 22.19 0.96
N ARG A 14 -16.18 22.37 0.23
CA ARG A 14 -17.40 22.98 0.77
C ARG A 14 -18.09 22.09 1.81
N GLU A 15 -18.16 20.79 1.56
CA GLU A 15 -18.76 19.81 2.47
C GLU A 15 -17.89 19.62 3.71
N LEU A 16 -16.57 19.53 3.52
CA LEU A 16 -15.61 19.46 4.61
C LEU A 16 -15.75 20.66 5.56
N LYS A 17 -15.87 21.88 5.02
CA LYS A 17 -16.06 23.08 5.84
C LYS A 17 -17.35 23.03 6.68
N GLY A 18 -18.43 22.48 6.13
CA GLY A 18 -19.70 22.37 6.83
C GLY A 18 -19.76 21.29 7.90
N ARG A 19 -18.88 20.27 7.83
CA ARG A 19 -18.93 19.08 8.72
C ARG A 19 -17.56 18.66 9.24
N LEU A 20 -16.65 19.61 9.44
CA LEU A 20 -15.24 19.34 9.75
C LEU A 20 -15.07 18.37 10.93
N SER A 21 -15.79 18.61 12.04
CA SER A 21 -15.69 17.76 13.24
C SER A 21 -15.99 16.29 12.94
N ALA A 22 -17.03 16.00 12.15
CA ALA A 22 -17.40 14.64 11.80
C ALA A 22 -16.30 13.93 10.99
N TYR A 23 -15.65 14.65 10.07
CA TYR A 23 -14.53 14.09 9.32
C TYR A 23 -13.27 13.92 10.16
N VAL A 24 -13.00 14.84 11.09
CA VAL A 24 -11.89 14.70 12.04
C VAL A 24 -12.09 13.47 12.93
N ASP A 25 -13.31 13.22 13.41
CA ASP A 25 -13.61 12.04 14.23
C ASP A 25 -13.43 10.74 13.44
N ARG A 26 -13.83 10.70 12.16
CA ARG A 26 -13.52 9.58 11.26
C ARG A 26 -12.02 9.35 11.09
N VAL A 27 -11.26 10.43 10.90
CA VAL A 27 -9.80 10.37 10.78
C VAL A 27 -9.15 9.90 12.09
N ARG A 28 -9.69 10.27 13.25
CA ARG A 28 -9.25 9.74 14.55
C ARG A 28 -9.48 8.24 14.68
N LEU A 29 -10.52 7.69 14.04
CA LEU A 29 -10.78 6.25 13.96
C LEU A 29 -9.90 5.53 12.92
N GLY A 30 -8.93 6.24 12.35
CA GLY A 30 -7.94 5.69 11.44
C GLY A 30 -8.21 5.94 9.97
N GLU A 31 -9.32 6.58 9.60
CA GLU A 31 -9.65 6.79 8.19
C GLU A 31 -8.74 7.82 7.52
N SER A 32 -8.42 7.59 6.25
CA SER A 32 -7.76 8.58 5.39
C SER A 32 -8.75 9.15 4.38
N ILE A 33 -8.91 10.46 4.35
CA ILE A 33 -9.94 11.16 3.57
C ILE A 33 -9.27 12.10 2.58
N THR A 34 -9.67 12.03 1.31
CA THR A 34 -9.15 12.94 0.27
C THR A 34 -10.06 14.15 0.13
N VAL A 35 -9.50 15.35 0.20
CA VAL A 35 -10.23 16.61 0.04
C VAL A 35 -10.09 17.07 -1.40
N THR A 36 -11.20 17.39 -2.04
CA THR A 36 -11.25 17.87 -3.42
C THR A 36 -11.77 19.31 -3.51
N ASP A 37 -11.27 20.09 -4.46
CA ASP A 37 -11.90 21.33 -4.92
C ASP A 37 -12.40 21.12 -6.34
N ARG A 38 -13.72 21.27 -6.56
CA ARG A 38 -14.37 21.05 -7.87
C ARG A 38 -14.00 19.71 -8.53
N GLY A 39 -13.85 18.66 -7.72
CA GLY A 39 -13.49 17.31 -8.19
C GLY A 39 -11.99 17.04 -8.26
N GLU A 40 -11.16 18.07 -8.17
CA GLU A 40 -9.71 17.93 -8.19
C GLU A 40 -9.16 17.70 -6.76
N PRO A 41 -8.39 16.64 -6.51
CA PRO A 41 -7.76 16.41 -5.21
C PRO A 41 -6.77 17.52 -4.83
N VAL A 42 -6.98 18.18 -3.69
CA VAL A 42 -6.15 19.30 -3.21
C VAL A 42 -5.48 19.03 -1.86
N ALA A 43 -6.04 18.14 -1.03
CA ALA A 43 -5.45 17.79 0.26
C ALA A 43 -5.85 16.39 0.72
N ARG A 44 -5.24 15.91 1.80
CA ARG A 44 -5.61 14.66 2.46
C ARG A 44 -5.59 14.84 3.97
N LEU A 45 -6.63 14.35 4.64
CA LEU A 45 -6.68 14.19 6.08
C LEU A 45 -6.23 12.77 6.43
N VAL A 46 -5.22 12.67 7.28
CA VAL A 46 -4.68 11.39 7.77
C VAL A 46 -4.58 11.41 9.30
N PRO A 47 -4.60 10.25 9.96
CA PRO A 47 -4.44 10.17 11.41
C PRO A 47 -3.10 10.76 11.87
N ALA A 48 -3.11 11.55 12.94
CA ALA A 48 -1.89 12.19 13.46
C ALA A 48 -0.86 11.19 14.02
N ALA A 49 -1.30 10.02 14.49
CA ALA A 49 -0.43 8.95 14.99
C ALA A 49 0.30 8.17 13.88
N MET A 50 0.04 8.50 12.61
CA MET A 50 0.69 7.89 11.46
C MET A 50 2.19 8.25 11.45
N PRO A 51 3.11 7.29 11.29
CA PRO A 51 4.54 7.57 11.17
C PRO A 51 4.82 8.51 9.99
N GLU A 52 5.54 9.61 10.24
CA GLU A 52 5.88 10.61 9.23
C GLU A 52 6.62 10.01 8.02
N VAL A 53 7.46 9.00 8.26
CA VAL A 53 8.18 8.29 7.19
C VAL A 53 7.21 7.67 6.18
N LEU A 54 6.10 7.08 6.65
CA LEU A 54 5.08 6.49 5.78
C LEU A 54 4.30 7.56 5.02
N VAL A 55 3.98 8.68 5.69
CA VAL A 55 3.33 9.84 5.05
C VAL A 55 4.20 10.37 3.90
N ARG A 56 5.51 10.55 4.15
CA ARG A 56 6.47 11.00 3.15
C ARG A 56 6.57 10.03 1.97
N LEU A 57 6.76 8.74 2.25
CA LEU A 57 6.84 7.72 1.19
C LEU A 57 5.57 7.67 0.33
N ALA A 58 4.40 7.92 0.93
CA ALA A 58 3.15 7.99 0.18
C ALA A 58 3.05 9.23 -0.69
N GLN A 59 3.52 10.38 -0.21
CA GLN A 59 3.62 11.61 -1.01
C GLN A 59 4.59 11.45 -2.18
N GLU A 60 5.70 10.73 -1.97
CA GLU A 60 6.66 10.36 -3.03
C GLU A 60 6.11 9.30 -4.01
N GLY A 61 4.90 8.75 -3.78
CA GLY A 61 4.32 7.68 -4.59
C GLY A 61 5.01 6.33 -4.42
N ARG A 62 5.85 6.18 -3.39
CA ARG A 62 6.62 4.96 -3.09
C ARG A 62 5.93 4.03 -2.11
N ALA A 63 4.87 4.50 -1.48
CA ALA A 63 4.02 3.71 -0.59
C ALA A 63 2.54 4.03 -0.84
N THR A 64 1.70 3.03 -0.61
CA THR A 64 0.24 3.19 -0.59
C THR A 64 -0.20 3.10 0.86
N LEU A 65 -0.75 4.20 1.40
CA LEU A 65 -1.32 4.16 2.74
C LEU A 65 -2.57 3.27 2.75
N PRO A 66 -2.82 2.53 3.84
CA PRO A 66 -4.08 1.81 3.98
C PRO A 66 -5.25 2.81 4.04
N GLN A 67 -6.43 2.42 3.55
CA GLN A 67 -7.65 3.22 3.70
C GLN A 67 -8.00 3.48 5.17
N ARG A 68 -7.67 2.51 6.04
CA ARG A 68 -7.86 2.59 7.48
C ARG A 68 -6.60 2.18 8.20
N TRP A 69 -6.05 3.11 8.98
CA TRP A 69 -4.94 2.88 9.89
C TRP A 69 -5.47 2.30 11.21
N PRO A 70 -5.03 1.11 11.63
CA PRO A 70 -5.34 0.61 12.96
C PRO A 70 -4.76 1.57 14.00
N PRO A 71 -5.54 2.05 14.99
CA PRO A 71 -5.02 2.90 16.06
C PRO A 71 -3.94 2.19 16.89
N ASP A 72 -3.93 0.85 16.86
CA ASP A 72 -3.03 -0.05 17.54
C ASP A 72 -2.36 -1.02 16.56
N LEU A 73 -1.32 -0.58 15.87
CA LEU A 73 -0.38 -1.51 15.25
C LEU A 73 0.47 -2.19 16.34
N GLY A 74 -0.17 -3.08 17.11
CA GLY A 74 0.57 -4.19 17.68
C GLY A 74 1.23 -4.92 16.52
N VAL A 75 2.55 -5.14 16.57
CA VAL A 75 3.22 -5.98 15.58
C VAL A 75 2.49 -7.33 15.54
N PRO A 76 1.86 -7.71 14.41
CA PRO A 76 1.18 -8.99 14.34
C PRO A 76 2.23 -10.06 14.63
N ARG A 77 2.08 -10.75 15.77
CA ARG A 77 2.95 -11.85 16.14
C ARG A 77 2.60 -13.05 15.26
N VAL A 78 3.14 -13.06 14.04
CA VAL A 78 3.02 -14.19 13.14
C VAL A 78 3.82 -15.34 13.76
N ARG A 79 3.12 -16.37 14.23
CA ARG A 79 3.74 -17.66 14.57
C ARG A 79 4.10 -18.34 13.25
N LEU A 80 5.37 -18.33 12.89
CA LEU A 80 5.86 -19.10 11.75
C LEU A 80 5.62 -20.59 12.03
N ARG A 81 4.82 -21.25 11.19
CA ARG A 81 4.67 -22.70 11.23
C ARG A 81 5.97 -23.32 10.68
N GLY A 82 6.82 -23.81 11.58
CA GLY A 82 8.07 -24.48 11.24
C GLY A 82 9.30 -23.70 11.71
N ARG A 83 10.44 -24.41 11.85
CA ARG A 83 11.72 -23.88 12.33
C ARG A 83 12.52 -23.12 11.26
N LYS A 84 11.90 -22.76 10.14
CA LYS A 84 12.63 -22.08 9.06
C LYS A 84 12.83 -20.63 9.42
N THR A 85 14.07 -20.17 9.29
CA THR A 85 14.40 -18.76 9.50
C THR A 85 13.80 -17.88 8.39
N ALA A 86 13.63 -16.58 8.66
CA ALA A 86 13.18 -15.64 7.64
C ALA A 86 14.12 -15.63 6.40
N ALA A 87 15.41 -15.86 6.62
CA ALA A 87 16.40 -15.97 5.55
C ALA A 87 16.14 -17.18 4.64
N GLU A 88 15.88 -18.36 5.21
CA GLU A 88 15.58 -19.57 4.43
C GLU A 88 14.33 -19.41 3.54
N LEU A 89 13.31 -18.70 4.02
CA LEU A 89 12.10 -18.44 3.24
C LEU A 89 12.37 -17.53 2.04
N VAL A 90 13.17 -16.47 2.23
CA VAL A 90 13.55 -15.56 1.13
C VAL A 90 14.48 -16.24 0.13
N ILE A 91 15.41 -17.08 0.60
CA ILE A 91 16.30 -17.86 -0.26
C ILE A 91 15.50 -18.84 -1.12
N ALA A 92 14.54 -19.55 -0.54
CA ALA A 92 13.69 -20.50 -1.26
C ALA A 92 12.80 -19.81 -2.33
N ASP A 93 12.26 -18.61 -2.04
CA ASP A 93 11.44 -17.86 -3.02
C ASP A 93 12.28 -17.41 -4.23
N ARG A 94 13.51 -16.95 -3.99
CA ARG A 94 14.45 -16.57 -5.06
C ARG A 94 14.83 -17.75 -5.93
N GLN A 95 15.20 -18.87 -5.30
CA GLN A 95 15.58 -20.10 -6.00
C GLN A 95 14.40 -20.66 -6.83
N SER A 96 13.17 -20.58 -6.31
CA SER A 96 11.97 -21.04 -7.02
C SER A 96 11.62 -20.16 -8.23
N ARG A 97 11.87 -18.85 -8.15
CA ARG A 97 11.73 -17.92 -9.28
C ARG A 97 12.80 -18.18 -10.35
N ASP A 98 14.05 -18.36 -9.94
CA ASP A 98 15.16 -18.59 -10.85
C ASP A 98 14.99 -19.93 -11.60
N ASP A 99 14.53 -20.98 -10.91
CA ASP A 99 14.21 -22.28 -11.51
C ASP A 99 13.04 -22.22 -12.51
N ALA A 100 12.05 -21.35 -12.27
CA ALA A 100 10.94 -21.14 -13.20
C ALA A 100 11.39 -20.44 -14.50
N ILE A 101 12.33 -19.49 -14.40
CA ILE A 101 12.94 -18.82 -15.55
C ILE A 101 13.78 -19.80 -16.38
N LEU A 102 14.55 -20.68 -15.72
CA LEU A 102 15.37 -21.71 -16.40
C LEU A 102 14.52 -22.78 -17.10
N ARG A 103 13.39 -23.21 -16.52
CA ARG A 103 12.47 -24.17 -17.15
C ARG A 103 11.73 -23.59 -18.36
N ALA A 104 11.39 -22.30 -18.34
CA ALA A 104 10.74 -21.63 -19.48
C ALA A 104 11.68 -21.44 -20.69
N GLY A 105 13.00 -21.29 -20.45
CA GLY A 105 13.99 -21.06 -21.51
C GLY A 105 14.44 -22.29 -22.30
N SER A 106 14.21 -23.51 -21.81
CA SER A 106 14.71 -24.74 -22.46
C SER A 106 13.82 -25.27 -23.60
N SER A 107 12.63 -24.69 -23.81
CA SER A 107 11.69 -25.13 -24.86
C SER A 107 11.99 -24.57 -26.26
N ASN A 108 12.78 -23.49 -26.40
CA ASN A 108 12.85 -22.76 -27.68
C ASN A 108 14.12 -23.02 -28.52
N ARG A 109 14.95 -24.02 -28.17
CA ARG A 109 16.21 -24.30 -28.91
C ARG A 109 16.12 -25.40 -29.97
N SER A 110 14.98 -26.07 -30.14
CA SER A 110 14.84 -27.24 -31.03
C SER A 110 14.05 -27.01 -32.33
N ARG A 111 13.77 -25.75 -32.73
CA ARG A 111 13.04 -25.45 -33.99
C ARG A 111 13.85 -24.83 -35.12
N LYS A 112 15.19 -24.76 -35.02
CA LYS A 112 16.04 -24.30 -36.13
C LYS A 112 17.05 -25.36 -36.53
N ARG A 113 16.58 -26.41 -37.22
CA ARG A 113 17.33 -27.23 -38.19
C ARG A 113 16.45 -28.36 -38.74
N ARG A 114 15.73 -28.05 -39.82
CA ARG A 114 15.58 -28.82 -41.08
C ARG A 114 14.26 -28.49 -41.74
#